data_AF-A0A2V9RCP8-F1
#
_entry.id   AF-A0A2V9RCP8-F1
#
_cell.length_a   1.000
_cell.length_b   1.000
_cell.length_c   1.000
_cell.angle_alpha   90.00
_cell.angle_beta   90.00
_cell.angle_gamma   90.00
#
_symmetry.space_group_name_H-M   'P 1'
#
loop_
_entity.id
_entity.type
_entity.pdbx_description
1 polymer ?
#
loop_
_entity_poly.entity_id
_entity_poly.type
_entity_poly.pdbx_seq_one_letter_code
_entity_poly.pdbx_strand_id
1 'polypeptide(L)'
;MGKRWLGEITDVTGGRTVAAGELGKLPGIAASLSREMRNQYVIGYRPSTPPSDSKWRKIRVRVTPPSGNGKVHAYYKKGYMAAGK
;
A
#
# COMPACT_ATOMS: atom_id res chain seq x y z
N MET A 1 18.06 -4.02 11.44
CA MET A 1 16.75 -4.17 12.12
C MET A 1 15.74 -3.06 11.80
N GLY A 2 16.10 -1.76 11.83
CA GLY A 2 15.13 -0.67 11.64
C GLY A 2 14.26 -0.73 10.37
N LYS A 3 14.86 -1.01 9.20
CA LYS A 3 14.11 -1.15 7.94
C LYS A 3 12.99 -2.21 7.99
N ARG A 4 13.21 -3.31 8.72
CA ARG A 4 12.23 -4.41 8.83
C ARG A 4 10.96 -3.94 9.56
N TRP A 5 11.14 -3.35 10.74
CA TRP A 5 10.03 -2.86 11.56
C TRP A 5 9.26 -1.74 10.88
N LEU A 6 9.95 -0.81 10.23
CA LEU A 6 9.31 0.22 9.41
C LEU A 6 8.51 -0.41 8.26
N GLY A 7 9.06 -1.45 7.63
CA GLY A 7 8.37 -2.24 6.62
C GLY A 7 7.06 -2.84 7.14
N GLU A 8 7.09 -3.48 8.30
CA GLU A 8 5.90 -4.10 8.92
C GLU A 8 4.81 -3.05 9.24
N ILE A 9 5.19 -1.89 9.79
CA ILE A 9 4.25 -0.82 10.11
C ILE A 9 3.65 -0.21 8.83
N THR A 10 4.48 0.05 7.83
CA THR A 10 4.04 0.68 6.56
C THR A 10 3.20 -0.25 5.69
N ASP A 11 3.45 -1.57 5.70
CA ASP A 11 2.70 -2.52 4.88
C ASP A 11 1.21 -2.57 5.28
N VAL A 12 0.88 -2.41 6.57
CA VAL A 12 -0.51 -2.42 7.05
C VAL A 12 -1.33 -1.28 6.44
N THR A 13 -0.72 -0.11 6.23
CA THR A 13 -1.37 1.05 5.63
C THR A 13 -1.43 1.00 4.11
N GLY A 14 -0.72 0.05 3.49
CA GLY A 14 -0.48 0.03 2.05
C GLY A 14 0.64 0.96 1.61
N GLY A 15 1.45 1.47 2.55
CA GLY A 15 2.67 2.21 2.26
C GLY A 15 3.86 1.28 1.99
N ARG A 16 5.00 1.89 1.70
CA ARG A 16 6.28 1.20 1.48
C ARG A 16 7.41 1.94 2.17
N THR A 17 8.27 1.20 2.86
CA THR A 17 9.52 1.74 3.41
C THR A 17 10.62 1.78 2.36
N VAL A 18 11.20 2.95 2.14
CA VAL A 18 12.39 3.14 1.29
C VAL A 18 13.55 3.59 2.17
N ALA A 19 14.57 2.74 2.30
CA ALA A 19 15.78 3.08 3.04
C ALA A 19 16.82 3.68 2.10
N ALA A 20 17.26 4.90 2.38
CA ALA A 20 18.42 5.49 1.71
C ALA A 20 19.69 5.01 2.41
N GLY A 21 20.40 4.07 1.80
CA GLY A 21 21.66 3.54 2.35
C GLY A 21 22.82 4.55 2.28
N GLU A 22 22.73 5.53 1.39
CA GLU A 22 23.75 6.55 1.13
C GLU A 22 23.06 7.87 0.75
N LEU A 23 23.61 9.01 1.21
CA LEU A 23 23.05 10.33 0.93
C LEU A 23 23.02 10.66 -0.57
N GLY A 24 24.04 10.26 -1.33
CA GLY A 24 24.11 10.50 -2.78
C GLY A 24 22.98 9.87 -3.59
N LYS A 25 22.28 8.86 -3.03
CA LYS A 25 21.16 8.17 -3.70
C LYS A 25 19.81 8.85 -3.46
N LEU A 26 19.71 9.78 -2.50
CA LEU A 26 18.46 10.44 -2.14
C LEU A 26 17.76 11.13 -3.31
N PRO A 27 18.45 11.90 -4.18
CA PRO A 27 17.80 12.55 -5.32
C PRO A 27 17.14 11.55 -6.28
N GLY A 28 17.84 10.44 -6.57
CA GLY A 28 17.32 9.37 -7.43
C GLY A 28 16.11 8.65 -6.81
N ILE A 29 16.16 8.38 -5.50
CA ILE A 29 15.04 7.81 -4.75
C ILE A 29 13.82 8.74 -4.82
N ALA A 30 14.01 10.03 -4.56
CA ALA A 30 12.94 11.03 -4.59
C ALA A 30 12.31 11.14 -5.99
N ALA A 31 13.13 11.17 -7.06
CA ALA A 31 12.65 11.21 -8.43
C ALA A 31 11.83 9.96 -8.80
N SER A 32 12.24 8.79 -8.31
CA SER A 32 11.50 7.53 -8.52
C SER A 32 10.14 7.53 -7.81
N LEU A 33 10.12 7.94 -6.54
CA LEU A 33 8.87 8.07 -5.77
C LEU A 33 7.91 9.09 -6.40
N SER A 34 8.44 10.23 -6.87
CA SER A 34 7.63 11.23 -7.59
C SER A 34 6.97 10.66 -8.85
N ARG A 35 7.65 9.78 -9.60
CA ARG A 35 7.06 9.08 -10.75
C ARG A 35 5.99 8.08 -10.32
N GLU A 36 6.24 7.32 -9.25
CA GLU A 36 5.29 6.34 -8.72
C GLU A 36 3.99 6.99 -8.22
N MET A 37 4.09 8.12 -7.50
CA MET A 37 2.94 8.87 -6.98
C MET A 37 1.98 9.35 -8.07
N ARG A 38 2.48 9.58 -9.29
CA ARG A 38 1.63 9.96 -10.43
C ARG A 38 0.75 8.82 -10.95
N ASN A 39 1.04 7.59 -10.55
CA ASN A 39 0.27 6.40 -10.90
C ASN A 39 -0.49 5.84 -9.67
N GLN A 40 -0.71 6.66 -8.64
CA GLN A 40 -1.46 6.26 -7.46
C GLN A 40 -2.96 6.45 -7.69
N TYR A 41 -3.72 5.37 -7.52
CA TYR A 41 -5.18 5.37 -7.67
C TYR A 41 -5.85 5.16 -6.31
N VAL A 42 -6.96 5.86 -6.08
CA VAL A 42 -7.81 5.66 -4.90
C VAL A 42 -9.01 4.81 -5.29
N ILE A 43 -9.19 3.68 -4.61
CA ILE A 43 -10.33 2.77 -4.79
C ILE A 43 -11.14 2.75 -3.50
N GLY A 44 -12.42 3.10 -3.60
CA GLY A 44 -13.37 2.92 -2.49
C GLY A 44 -13.86 1.47 -2.43
N TYR A 45 -13.83 0.88 -1.24
CA TYR A 45 -14.45 -0.42 -0.97
C TYR A 45 -15.55 -0.27 0.08
N ARG A 46 -16.76 -0.73 -0.26
CA ARG A 46 -17.87 -0.87 0.68
C ARG A 46 -18.30 -2.34 0.70
N PRO A 47 -18.29 -3.02 1.86
CA PRO A 47 -18.78 -4.39 1.94
C PRO A 47 -20.28 -4.42 1.63
N SER A 48 -20.74 -5.50 0.99
CA SER A 48 -22.17 -5.72 0.68
C SER A 48 -23.03 -5.80 1.93
N THR A 49 -22.51 -6.43 2.99
CA THR A 49 -23.15 -6.48 4.30
C THR A 49 -22.31 -5.65 5.28
N PRO A 50 -22.85 -4.53 5.80
CA PRO A 50 -22.16 -3.74 6.80
C PRO A 50 -21.87 -4.58 8.06
N PRO A 51 -20.63 -4.58 8.57
CA PRO A 51 -20.31 -5.26 9.82
C PRO A 51 -21.02 -4.57 10.99
N SER A 52 -21.58 -5.37 11.89
CA SER A 52 -22.19 -4.92 13.15
C SER A 52 -21.21 -4.94 14.33
N ASP A 53 -19.98 -5.40 14.10
CA ASP A 53 -18.96 -5.61 15.12
C ASP A 53 -17.73 -4.72 14.89
N SER A 54 -17.03 -4.38 15.97
CA SER A 54 -15.77 -3.61 15.90
C SER A 54 -14.55 -4.50 15.61
N LYS A 55 -14.66 -5.44 14.67
CA LYS A 55 -13.57 -6.38 14.34
C LYS A 55 -12.73 -5.90 13.16
N TRP A 56 -11.47 -6.34 13.14
CA TRP A 56 -10.57 -6.14 12.00
C TRP A 56 -11.03 -6.96 10.78
N ARG A 57 -11.14 -6.30 9.63
CA ARG A 57 -11.54 -6.91 8.37
C ARG A 57 -10.39 -6.82 7.37
N LYS A 58 -9.92 -7.98 6.88
CA LYS A 58 -8.83 -8.06 5.90
C LYS A 58 -9.33 -7.69 4.50
N ILE A 59 -8.54 -6.89 3.78
CA ILE A 59 -8.74 -6.53 2.37
C ILE A 59 -7.73 -7.30 1.52
N ARG A 60 -8.15 -7.74 0.33
CA ARG A 60 -7.26 -8.26 -0.71
C ARG A 60 -7.57 -7.58 -2.04
N VAL A 61 -6.57 -6.95 -2.62
CA VAL A 61 -6.65 -6.37 -3.97
C VAL A 61 -5.88 -7.28 -4.92
N ARG A 62 -6.46 -7.53 -6.10
CA ARG A 62 -5.79 -8.23 -7.21
C ARG A 62 -5.88 -7.33 -8.42
N VAL A 63 -4.76 -7.15 -9.12
CA VAL A 63 -4.67 -6.35 -10.33
C VAL A 63 -4.28 -7.25 -11.49
N THR A 64 -5.03 -7.17 -12.57
CA THR A 64 -4.70 -7.83 -13.84
C THR A 64 -3.87 -6.85 -14.67
N PRO A 65 -2.59 -7.18 -15.00
CA PRO A 65 -1.77 -6.30 -15.83
C PRO A 65 -2.34 -6.18 -17.24
N PRO A 66 -2.28 -4.99 -17.87
CA PRO A 66 -2.55 -4.83 -19.29
C PRO A 66 -1.59 -5.70 -20.12
N SER A 67 -2.07 -6.20 -21.27
CA SER A 67 -1.23 -6.96 -22.21
C SER A 67 -0.01 -6.15 -22.63
N GLY A 68 1.18 -6.74 -22.51
CA GLY A 68 2.46 -6.09 -22.87
C GLY A 68 3.19 -5.41 -21.71
N ASN A 69 2.54 -5.25 -20.55
CA ASN A 69 3.21 -4.74 -19.35
C ASN A 69 3.77 -5.90 -18.50
N GLY A 70 4.90 -5.67 -17.84
CA GLY A 70 5.45 -6.60 -16.85
C GLY A 70 4.51 -6.79 -15.63
N LYS A 71 4.90 -7.67 -14.70
CA LYS A 71 4.13 -7.88 -13.46
C LYS A 71 3.88 -6.56 -12.73
N VAL A 72 2.62 -6.28 -12.43
CA VAL A 72 2.22 -5.12 -11.63
C VAL A 72 2.02 -5.52 -10.17
N HIS A 73 2.46 -4.66 -9.26
CA HIS A 73 2.25 -4.84 -7.82
C HIS A 73 1.33 -3.72 -7.32
N ALA A 74 0.27 -4.12 -6.60
CA ALA A 74 -0.62 -3.18 -5.94
C ALA A 74 -0.20 -2.99 -4.49
N TYR A 75 -0.02 -1.74 -4.09
CA TYR A 75 0.10 -1.34 -2.69
C TYR A 75 -1.26 -0.87 -2.19
N TYR A 76 -1.74 -1.47 -1.10
CA TYR A 76 -3.09 -1.23 -0.59
C TYR A 76 -3.16 -1.52 0.91
N LYS A 77 -4.06 -0.82 1.60
CA LYS A 77 -4.33 -1.03 3.02
C LYS A 77 -4.78 -2.48 3.28
N LYS A 78 -4.15 -3.18 4.23
CA LYS A 78 -4.42 -4.61 4.48
C LYS A 78 -5.76 -4.90 5.11
N GLY A 79 -6.43 -3.89 5.63
CA GLY A 79 -7.73 -4.04 6.27
C GLY A 79 -8.23 -2.77 6.92
N TYR A 80 -9.37 -2.86 7.57
CA TYR A 80 -9.98 -1.76 8.30
C TYR A 80 -10.64 -2.29 9.57
N MET A 81 -10.76 -1.43 10.57
CA MET A 81 -11.65 -1.65 11.69
C MET A 81 -13.05 -1.30 11.25
N ALA A 82 -13.98 -2.24 11.41
CA ALA A 82 -15.39 -1.95 11.23
C ALA A 82 -15.85 -0.97 12.32
N ALA A 83 -16.63 0.04 11.92
CA ALA A 83 -17.31 0.89 12.90
C ALA A 83 -18.43 0.05 13.53
N GLY A 84 -18.23 -0.38 14.78
CA GLY A 84 -19.34 -0.89 15.58
C GLY A 84 -20.38 0.21 15.72
N LYS A 85 -21.65 -0.18 15.68
CA LYS A 85 -22.76 0.74 15.92
C LYS A 85 -22.91 1.00 17.42
#